data_AF-A0A1I5TK77-F1
#
_entry.id   AF-A0A1I5TK77-F1
#
_cell.length_a   1.000
_cell.length_b   1.000
_cell.length_c   1.000
_cell.angle_alpha   90.00
_cell.angle_beta   90.00
_cell.angle_gamma   90.00
#
_symmetry.space_group_name_H-M   'P 1'
#
loop_
_entity.id
_entity.type
_entity.pdbx_description
1 polymer ?
#
loop_
_entity_poly.entity_id
_entity_poly.type
_entity_poly.pdbx_seq_one_letter_code
_entity_poly.pdbx_strand_id
1 'polypeptide(L)'
;MGETKGSMGSPHSTRDDSALIRQALGTTEAFAAWPAALLDGLLRVAWLRTCARGELVYSEAVDEPVVLLVVSGHLLMSRLAAEGPGVPMSIMGPGTLIGVPRALDAKGEARCIYRAHGNAVVAYLPAREMLDVLDAAPSLWKSLTLMLLRQHRQMLTAMIDQLGGSLRRRLAATIARLAQVYGVDGAAMTLRLRLSQEDMAGLLQVSRGAINREMRAIEELGLLRADYGTVTVRDLPALLALGGIGSRPAPFEPENPPGHAPADVALIRQGLALVKRFAAWPPAAIEALLPSARLGRYRRGARVRIQRSDGEPEALVVLSGHLLASRVHADGSYTPVFVFRPGRVANMYKVLDSQHHLHDMYEALDELVVVHLAGRAIVERLDAQPALWRAMAPPVLLGVRAVARTLMDYQTGSTRQRLAATIARLAQLYGAGDGSPSLRLALSQDDLATMLQVSRQSINREMRVLEKQGLVGGEYGAVSVHQLAALRQLGGQVQEGREGQDGQDAQP
;
A
#
# COMPACT_ATOMS: atom_id res chain seq x y z
N MET A 1 -1.42 26.07 -35.20
CA MET A 1 -0.98 25.16 -36.27
C MET A 1 -0.96 23.77 -35.65
N GLY A 2 -1.75 22.84 -36.18
CA GLY A 2 -2.07 21.58 -35.51
C GLY A 2 -0.90 20.59 -35.52
N GLU A 3 -0.60 20.03 -34.34
CA GLU A 3 0.17 18.81 -34.22
C GLU A 3 -0.79 17.63 -34.06
N THR A 4 -0.49 16.61 -34.84
CA THR A 4 -1.27 15.44 -35.18
C THR A 4 -1.49 14.51 -33.98
N LYS A 5 -2.75 14.15 -33.74
CA LYS A 5 -3.13 12.98 -32.92
C LYS A 5 -2.48 11.73 -33.51
N GLY A 6 -1.42 11.25 -32.87
CA GLY A 6 -0.91 9.90 -33.07
C GLY A 6 -1.90 8.90 -32.47
N SER A 7 -2.71 8.29 -33.33
CA SER A 7 -3.47 7.09 -33.01
C SER A 7 -2.48 6.00 -32.58
N MET A 8 -2.58 5.52 -31.33
CA MET A 8 -1.89 4.30 -30.88
C MET A 8 -2.51 3.10 -31.61
N GLY A 9 -1.99 2.79 -32.80
CA GLY A 9 -2.30 1.56 -33.50
C GLY A 9 -1.75 0.36 -32.72
N SER A 10 -2.59 -0.61 -32.38
CA SER A 10 -2.20 -1.87 -31.75
C SER A 10 -1.14 -2.57 -32.61
N PRO A 11 0.11 -2.75 -32.11
CA PRO A 11 1.13 -3.49 -32.86
C PRO A 11 0.74 -4.96 -32.89
N HIS A 12 0.71 -5.57 -34.08
CA HIS A 12 0.51 -7.01 -34.21
C HIS A 12 1.75 -7.73 -33.65
N SER A 13 1.55 -8.57 -32.63
CA SER A 13 2.57 -9.41 -32.00
C SER A 13 3.21 -10.36 -33.02
N THR A 14 4.55 -10.45 -33.07
CA THR A 14 5.25 -11.47 -33.87
C THR A 14 5.19 -12.84 -33.18
N ARG A 15 5.59 -13.92 -33.90
CA ARG A 15 5.64 -15.27 -33.33
C ARG A 15 6.62 -15.37 -32.16
N ASP A 16 7.76 -14.67 -32.26
CA ASP A 16 8.78 -14.63 -31.21
C ASP A 16 8.29 -13.82 -30.00
N ASP A 17 7.56 -12.71 -30.22
CA ASP A 17 6.93 -11.95 -29.15
C ASP A 17 5.92 -12.81 -28.37
N SER A 18 5.10 -13.59 -29.09
CA SER A 18 4.13 -14.49 -28.48
C SER A 18 4.78 -15.57 -27.62
N ALA A 19 5.94 -16.09 -28.01
CA ALA A 19 6.70 -17.07 -27.22
C ALA A 19 7.26 -16.44 -25.94
N LEU A 20 7.83 -15.24 -26.04
CA LEU A 20 8.35 -14.49 -24.88
C LEU A 20 7.24 -14.11 -23.89
N ILE A 21 6.10 -13.63 -24.38
CA ILE A 21 4.94 -13.31 -23.52
C ILE A 21 4.45 -14.59 -22.83
N ARG A 22 4.33 -15.71 -23.56
CA ARG A 22 3.91 -16.99 -22.97
C ARG A 22 4.86 -17.45 -21.88
N GLN A 23 6.17 -17.36 -22.11
CA GLN A 23 7.16 -17.70 -21.11
C GLN A 23 7.03 -16.80 -19.87
N ALA A 24 6.90 -15.49 -20.07
CA ALA A 24 6.75 -14.54 -18.97
C ALA A 24 5.49 -14.82 -18.13
N LEU A 25 4.35 -15.05 -18.79
CA LEU A 25 3.12 -15.47 -18.13
C LEU A 25 3.34 -16.78 -17.35
N GLY A 26 3.95 -17.80 -17.97
CA GLY A 26 4.21 -19.09 -17.31
C GLY A 26 5.12 -19.01 -16.09
N THR A 27 6.07 -18.06 -16.06
CA THR A 27 6.96 -17.83 -14.90
C THR A 27 6.37 -16.92 -13.82
N THR A 28 5.24 -16.28 -14.11
CA THR A 28 4.58 -15.37 -13.17
C THR A 28 3.68 -16.17 -12.24
N GLU A 29 3.87 -16.02 -10.93
CA GLU A 29 3.24 -16.82 -9.89
C GLU A 29 1.71 -16.98 -10.05
N ALA A 30 0.99 -15.89 -10.35
CA ALA A 30 -0.46 -15.94 -10.51
C ALA A 30 -0.91 -16.83 -11.68
N PHE A 31 -0.18 -16.80 -12.79
CA PHE A 31 -0.54 -17.41 -14.06
C PHE A 31 0.03 -18.83 -14.22
N ALA A 32 1.02 -19.22 -13.41
CA ALA A 32 1.66 -20.53 -13.49
C ALA A 32 0.67 -21.71 -13.37
N ALA A 33 -0.42 -21.52 -12.62
CA ALA A 33 -1.47 -22.53 -12.43
C ALA A 33 -2.67 -22.36 -13.38
N TRP A 34 -2.63 -21.40 -14.31
CA TRP A 34 -3.76 -21.15 -15.21
C TRP A 34 -3.81 -22.16 -16.35
N PRO A 35 -5.02 -22.62 -16.76
CA PRO A 35 -5.18 -23.45 -17.94
C PRO A 35 -4.59 -22.79 -19.19
N ALA A 36 -3.89 -23.58 -20.02
CA ALA A 36 -3.26 -23.10 -21.25
C ALA A 36 -4.24 -22.35 -22.16
N ALA A 37 -5.48 -22.82 -22.29
CA ALA A 37 -6.51 -22.18 -23.11
C ALA A 37 -6.85 -20.73 -22.66
N LEU A 38 -6.78 -20.45 -21.35
CA LEU A 38 -7.04 -19.10 -20.81
C LEU A 38 -5.81 -18.19 -21.00
N LEU A 39 -4.61 -18.74 -20.85
CA LEU A 39 -3.37 -18.03 -21.22
C LEU A 39 -3.33 -17.71 -22.72
N ASP A 40 -3.78 -18.64 -23.58
CA ASP A 40 -3.92 -18.41 -25.01
C ASP A 40 -4.91 -17.28 -25.31
N GLY A 41 -5.95 -17.13 -24.48
CA GLY A 41 -6.86 -15.98 -24.51
C GLY A 41 -6.14 -14.65 -24.34
N LEU A 42 -5.29 -14.55 -23.31
CA LEU A 42 -4.48 -13.36 -23.06
C LEU A 42 -3.44 -13.12 -24.17
N LEU A 43 -2.79 -14.19 -24.66
CA LEU A 43 -1.75 -14.10 -25.68
C LEU A 43 -2.26 -13.57 -27.02
N ARG A 44 -3.53 -13.82 -27.37
CA ARG A 44 -4.12 -13.30 -28.61
C ARG A 44 -4.25 -11.78 -28.64
N VAL A 45 -4.35 -11.15 -27.47
CA VAL A 45 -4.58 -9.70 -27.34
C VAL A 45 -3.38 -8.95 -26.77
N ALA A 46 -2.40 -9.67 -26.24
CA ALA A 46 -1.19 -9.09 -25.69
C ALA A 46 -0.18 -8.72 -26.79
N TRP A 47 0.57 -7.64 -26.56
CA TRP A 47 1.71 -7.26 -27.41
C TRP A 47 2.93 -6.94 -26.57
N LEU A 48 4.11 -7.04 -27.18
CA LEU A 48 5.40 -6.79 -26.55
C LEU A 48 5.94 -5.44 -27.00
N ARG A 49 6.60 -4.70 -26.10
CA ARG A 49 7.45 -3.56 -26.47
C ARG A 49 8.81 -3.66 -25.78
N THR A 50 9.84 -3.34 -26.53
CA THR A 50 11.17 -3.03 -25.99
C THR A 50 11.26 -1.53 -25.76
N CYS A 51 11.63 -1.14 -24.54
CA CYS A 51 11.75 0.25 -24.13
C CYS A 51 13.20 0.56 -23.75
N ALA A 52 13.72 1.67 -24.26
CA ALA A 52 15.06 2.15 -23.94
C ALA A 52 15.11 2.85 -22.57
N ARG A 53 16.28 2.92 -21.93
CA ARG A 53 16.45 3.59 -20.64
C ARG A 53 15.85 5.01 -20.65
N GLY A 54 14.99 5.30 -19.68
CA GLY A 54 14.33 6.60 -19.48
C GLY A 54 13.03 6.80 -20.27
N GLU A 55 12.74 5.92 -21.24
CA GLU A 55 11.51 5.95 -22.03
C GLU A 55 10.27 5.83 -21.14
N LEU A 56 9.23 6.63 -21.43
CA LEU A 56 7.94 6.51 -20.77
C LEU A 56 7.22 5.26 -21.31
N VAL A 57 7.01 4.29 -20.44
CA VAL A 57 6.36 3.02 -20.75
C VAL A 57 4.84 3.15 -20.65
N TYR A 58 4.36 3.83 -19.60
CA TYR A 58 2.94 4.04 -19.34
C TYR A 58 2.73 5.19 -18.36
N SER A 59 1.63 5.93 -18.54
CA SER A 59 1.18 7.00 -17.66
C SER A 59 -0.31 6.81 -17.36
N GLU A 60 -0.65 6.56 -16.08
CA GLU A 60 -2.05 6.34 -15.71
C GLU A 60 -2.95 7.55 -16.02
N ALA A 61 -2.37 8.75 -16.14
CA ALA A 61 -3.11 10.01 -16.26
C ALA A 61 -3.63 10.30 -17.67
N VAL A 62 -2.99 9.74 -18.70
CA VAL A 62 -3.33 10.03 -20.10
C VAL A 62 -3.62 8.78 -20.91
N ASP A 63 -3.07 7.62 -20.51
CA ASP A 63 -3.23 6.39 -21.24
C ASP A 63 -4.48 5.62 -20.79
N GLU A 64 -5.03 4.82 -21.71
CA GLU A 64 -6.14 3.91 -21.41
C GLU A 64 -5.69 2.81 -20.43
N PRO A 65 -6.61 2.28 -19.59
CA PRO A 65 -6.28 1.19 -18.68
C PRO A 65 -5.69 -0.02 -19.41
N VAL A 66 -4.44 -0.34 -19.09
CA VAL A 66 -3.74 -1.53 -19.54
C VAL A 66 -3.06 -2.20 -18.34
N VAL A 67 -2.94 -3.52 -18.40
CA VAL A 67 -2.13 -4.28 -17.45
C VAL A 67 -0.77 -4.55 -18.08
N LEU A 68 0.30 -4.20 -17.37
CA LEU A 68 1.67 -4.43 -17.84
C LEU A 68 2.26 -5.61 -17.09
N LEU A 69 2.95 -6.49 -17.81
CA LEU A 69 3.82 -7.51 -17.24
C LEU A 69 5.26 -7.19 -17.65
N VAL A 70 6.12 -6.97 -16.65
CA VAL A 70 7.55 -6.78 -16.92
C VAL A 70 8.15 -8.14 -17.30
N VAL A 71 8.62 -8.28 -18.55
CA VAL A 71 9.22 -9.52 -19.08
C VAL A 71 10.72 -9.55 -18.79
N SER A 72 11.42 -8.44 -19.05
CA SER A 72 12.84 -8.30 -18.70
C SER A 72 13.19 -6.83 -18.42
N GLY A 73 14.33 -6.62 -17.75
CA GLY A 73 14.72 -5.29 -17.28
C GLY A 73 13.88 -4.82 -16.08
N HIS A 74 13.85 -3.52 -15.85
CA HIS A 74 13.15 -2.93 -14.71
C HIS A 74 12.42 -1.66 -15.14
N LEU A 75 11.31 -1.35 -14.46
CA LEU A 75 10.60 -0.09 -14.58
C LEU A 75 10.74 0.71 -13.29
N LEU A 76 10.97 2.01 -13.40
CA LEU A 76 10.85 2.96 -12.31
C LEU A 76 9.41 3.47 -12.27
N MET A 77 8.69 3.11 -11.22
CA MET A 77 7.40 3.69 -10.89
C MET A 77 7.63 5.00 -10.14
N SER A 78 7.05 6.07 -10.66
CA SER A 78 7.10 7.40 -10.05
C SER A 78 5.69 7.95 -9.88
N ARG A 79 5.46 8.71 -8.82
CA ARG A 79 4.27 9.54 -8.71
C ARG A 79 4.38 10.70 -9.70
N LEU A 80 3.34 10.94 -10.47
CA LEU A 80 3.22 12.08 -11.36
C LEU A 80 3.33 13.37 -10.54
N ALA A 81 4.21 14.27 -10.97
CA ALA A 81 4.32 15.62 -10.42
C ALA A 81 3.57 16.59 -11.33
N ALA A 82 3.19 17.76 -10.80
CA ALA A 82 2.60 18.83 -11.62
C ALA A 82 3.56 19.27 -12.74
N GLU A 83 4.87 19.25 -12.46
CA GLU A 83 5.94 19.54 -13.41
C GLU A 83 7.14 18.60 -13.15
N GLY A 84 7.79 18.11 -14.21
CA GLY A 84 9.01 17.29 -14.14
C GLY A 84 8.82 15.77 -14.23
N PRO A 85 9.89 14.98 -14.03
CA PRO A 85 9.94 13.53 -14.31
C PRO A 85 9.22 12.63 -13.28
N GLY A 86 8.43 13.21 -12.37
CA GLY A 86 7.78 12.52 -11.27
C GLY A 86 8.72 12.20 -10.10
N VAL A 87 8.13 11.72 -8.99
CA VAL A 87 8.84 11.35 -7.77
C VAL A 87 9.02 9.83 -7.74
N PRO A 88 10.26 9.30 -7.83
CA PRO A 88 10.51 7.85 -7.78
C PRO A 88 9.97 7.19 -6.52
N MET A 89 9.35 6.03 -6.68
CA MET A 89 8.68 5.32 -5.59
C MET A 89 9.12 3.87 -5.44
N SER A 90 9.18 3.15 -6.56
CA SER A 90 9.51 1.73 -6.56
C SER A 90 10.14 1.33 -7.87
N ILE A 91 10.96 0.28 -7.82
CA ILE A 91 11.53 -0.38 -8.99
C ILE A 91 10.79 -1.70 -9.17
N MET A 92 10.29 -1.95 -10.38
CA MET A 92 9.44 -3.08 -10.75
C MET A 92 10.21 -3.95 -11.76
N GLY A 93 10.62 -5.16 -11.35
CA GLY A 93 11.38 -6.07 -12.20
C GLY A 93 10.55 -7.18 -12.83
N PRO A 94 11.20 -8.18 -13.47
CA PRO A 94 10.52 -9.24 -14.20
C PRO A 94 9.49 -10.00 -13.36
N GLY A 95 8.36 -10.37 -13.96
CA GLY A 95 7.25 -11.04 -13.28
C GLY A 95 6.30 -10.10 -12.52
N THR A 96 6.62 -8.80 -12.44
CA THR A 96 5.76 -7.82 -11.77
C THR A 96 4.58 -7.45 -12.67
N LEU A 97 3.36 -7.52 -12.11
CA LEU A 97 2.13 -7.16 -12.81
C LEU A 97 1.63 -5.79 -12.35
N ILE A 98 1.42 -4.87 -13.29
CA ILE A 98 1.12 -3.46 -13.03
C ILE A 98 -0.23 -3.10 -13.65
N GLY A 99 -1.00 -2.21 -13.02
CA GLY A 99 -2.21 -1.65 -13.62
C GLY A 99 -3.51 -2.39 -13.29
N VAL A 100 -3.47 -3.54 -12.60
CA VAL A 100 -4.71 -4.28 -12.24
C VAL A 100 -5.68 -3.43 -11.39
N PRO A 101 -5.25 -2.67 -10.36
CA PRO A 101 -6.16 -1.77 -9.65
C PRO A 101 -6.78 -0.68 -10.55
N ARG A 102 -6.03 -0.20 -11.56
CA ARG A 102 -6.52 0.78 -12.55
C ARG A 102 -7.53 0.15 -13.51
N ALA A 103 -7.34 -1.13 -13.86
CA ALA A 103 -8.31 -1.92 -14.63
C ALA A 103 -9.64 -2.08 -13.88
N LEU A 104 -9.57 -2.32 -12.56
CA LEU A 104 -10.74 -2.48 -11.69
C LEU A 104 -11.49 -1.17 -11.42
N ASP A 105 -10.77 -0.05 -11.38
CA ASP A 105 -11.34 1.29 -11.19
C ASP A 105 -10.67 2.29 -12.15
N ALA A 106 -11.23 2.37 -13.36
CA ALA A 106 -10.81 3.30 -14.40
C ALA A 106 -11.17 4.77 -14.09
N LYS A 107 -11.90 5.05 -13.01
CA LYS A 107 -12.18 6.42 -12.56
C LYS A 107 -11.33 6.86 -11.38
N GLY A 108 -10.65 5.91 -10.72
CA GLY A 108 -9.70 6.20 -9.65
C GLY A 108 -8.63 7.19 -10.12
N GLU A 109 -8.38 8.22 -9.32
CA GLU A 109 -7.43 9.28 -9.66
C GLU A 109 -6.07 8.69 -10.05
N ALA A 110 -5.70 8.92 -11.29
CA ALA A 110 -4.46 8.47 -11.88
C ALA A 110 -3.28 9.32 -11.38
N ARG A 111 -2.24 8.68 -10.83
CA ARG A 111 -1.10 9.41 -10.25
C ARG A 111 0.26 8.76 -10.46
N CYS A 112 0.36 7.65 -11.20
CA CYS A 112 1.67 7.00 -11.43
C CYS A 112 2.09 7.06 -12.90
N ILE A 113 3.39 7.24 -13.11
CA ILE A 113 4.06 7.06 -14.40
C ILE A 113 5.14 5.98 -14.24
N TYR A 114 5.38 5.26 -15.33
CA TYR A 114 6.32 4.15 -15.36
C TYR A 114 7.32 4.40 -16.48
N ARG A 115 8.62 4.45 -16.11
CA ARG A 115 9.71 4.65 -17.07
C ARG A 115 10.66 3.47 -17.05
N ALA A 116 11.28 3.14 -18.18
CA ALA A 116 12.24 2.05 -18.24
C ALA A 116 13.52 2.41 -17.47
N HIS A 117 13.92 1.58 -16.50
CA HIS A 117 15.12 1.72 -15.68
C HIS A 117 16.24 0.82 -16.22
N GLY A 118 16.81 1.26 -17.35
CA GLY A 118 17.61 0.42 -18.25
C GLY A 118 16.77 -0.04 -19.45
N ASN A 119 17.34 -0.90 -20.29
CA ASN A 119 16.54 -1.53 -21.36
C ASN A 119 15.56 -2.50 -20.71
N ALA A 120 14.28 -2.39 -21.07
CA ALA A 120 13.22 -3.21 -20.54
C ALA A 120 12.37 -3.79 -21.67
N VAL A 121 11.81 -4.97 -21.43
CA VAL A 121 10.83 -5.60 -22.31
C VAL A 121 9.55 -5.78 -21.50
N VAL A 122 8.45 -5.25 -22.01
CA VAL A 122 7.17 -5.17 -21.29
C VAL A 122 6.07 -5.73 -22.19
N ALA A 123 5.30 -6.67 -21.64
CA ALA A 123 4.08 -7.15 -22.27
C ALA A 123 2.90 -6.28 -21.81
N TYR A 124 2.08 -5.87 -22.76
CA TYR A 124 0.88 -5.07 -22.54
C TYR A 124 -0.33 -5.97 -22.74
N LEU A 125 -1.20 -6.02 -21.74
CA LEU A 125 -2.44 -6.78 -21.75
C LEU A 125 -3.60 -5.78 -21.61
N PRO A 126 -4.46 -5.63 -22.63
CA PRO A 126 -5.68 -4.84 -22.51
C PRO A 126 -6.47 -5.19 -21.25
N ALA A 127 -6.80 -4.17 -20.45
CA ALA A 127 -7.40 -4.36 -19.14
C ALA A 127 -8.74 -5.07 -19.22
N ARG A 128 -9.58 -4.69 -20.19
CA ARG A 128 -10.93 -5.26 -20.37
C ARG A 128 -10.85 -6.75 -20.68
N GLU A 129 -10.01 -7.14 -21.62
CA GLU A 129 -9.86 -8.51 -22.08
C GLU A 129 -9.26 -9.40 -20.99
N MET A 130 -8.35 -8.87 -20.19
CA MET A 130 -7.85 -9.58 -19.01
C MET A 130 -8.95 -9.80 -17.97
N LEU A 131 -9.80 -8.79 -17.73
CA LEU A 131 -10.94 -8.92 -16.82
C LEU A 131 -11.99 -9.89 -17.37
N ASP A 132 -12.23 -9.91 -18.68
CA ASP A 132 -13.16 -10.85 -19.33
C ASP A 132 -12.70 -12.31 -19.15
N VAL A 133 -11.39 -12.59 -19.26
CA VAL A 133 -10.81 -13.92 -18.98
C VAL A 133 -11.01 -14.32 -17.52
N LEU A 134 -10.82 -13.38 -16.60
CA LEU A 134 -11.02 -13.60 -15.17
C LEU A 134 -12.50 -13.80 -14.79
N ASP A 135 -13.41 -13.13 -15.48
CA ASP A 135 -14.85 -13.22 -15.24
C ASP A 135 -15.43 -14.51 -15.82
N ALA A 136 -14.87 -15.01 -16.92
CA ALA A 136 -15.19 -16.33 -17.48
C ALA A 136 -14.74 -17.50 -16.57
N ALA A 137 -13.71 -17.29 -15.73
CA ALA A 137 -13.19 -18.30 -14.81
C ALA A 137 -12.92 -17.72 -13.41
N PRO A 138 -13.96 -17.53 -12.56
CA PRO A 138 -13.83 -16.84 -11.28
C PRO A 138 -12.79 -17.44 -10.30
N SER A 139 -12.46 -18.73 -10.43
CA SER A 139 -11.42 -19.39 -9.64
C SER A 139 -10.03 -18.77 -9.82
N LEU A 140 -9.77 -18.14 -10.98
CA LEU A 140 -8.50 -17.49 -11.27
C LEU A 140 -8.24 -16.24 -10.41
N TRP A 141 -9.30 -15.62 -9.87
CA TRP A 141 -9.16 -14.47 -8.97
C TRP A 141 -8.36 -14.80 -7.73
N LYS A 142 -8.41 -16.05 -7.24
CA LYS A 142 -7.63 -16.47 -6.07
C LYS A 142 -6.14 -16.27 -6.29
N SER A 143 -5.57 -16.91 -7.33
CA SER A 143 -4.13 -16.85 -7.56
C SER A 143 -3.65 -15.43 -7.89
N LEU A 144 -4.43 -14.69 -8.69
CA LEU A 144 -4.15 -13.29 -9.01
C LEU A 144 -4.17 -12.39 -7.76
N THR A 145 -5.19 -12.52 -6.92
CA THR A 145 -5.35 -11.69 -5.71
C THR A 145 -4.22 -11.94 -4.73
N LEU A 146 -3.87 -13.22 -4.48
CA LEU A 146 -2.80 -13.57 -3.55
C LEU A 146 -1.43 -13.06 -4.02
N MET A 147 -1.13 -13.17 -5.32
CA MET A 147 0.10 -12.63 -5.90
C MET A 147 0.13 -11.10 -5.75
N LEU A 148 -0.94 -10.41 -6.13
CA LEU A 148 -1.00 -8.94 -6.02
C LEU A 148 -0.93 -8.47 -4.56
N LEU A 149 -1.48 -9.21 -3.61
CA LEU A 149 -1.34 -8.91 -2.18
C LEU A 149 0.12 -8.98 -1.74
N ARG A 150 0.86 -10.03 -2.14
CA ARG A 150 2.30 -10.15 -1.87
C ARG A 150 3.10 -9.00 -2.50
N GLN A 151 2.86 -8.74 -3.79
CA GLN A 151 3.53 -7.64 -4.52
C GLN A 151 3.26 -6.29 -3.85
N HIS A 152 2.01 -5.97 -3.55
CA HIS A 152 1.67 -4.72 -2.90
C HIS A 152 2.17 -4.63 -1.47
N ARG A 153 2.25 -5.73 -0.72
CA ARG A 153 2.83 -5.73 0.62
C ARG A 153 4.29 -5.28 0.58
N GLN A 154 5.08 -5.80 -0.36
CA GLN A 154 6.48 -5.38 -0.53
C GLN A 154 6.57 -3.87 -0.77
N MET A 155 5.71 -3.34 -1.65
CA MET A 155 5.61 -1.92 -1.95
C MET A 155 5.17 -1.08 -0.74
N LEU A 156 4.10 -1.46 -0.04
CA LEU A 156 3.60 -0.74 1.13
C LEU A 156 4.59 -0.78 2.29
N THR A 157 5.23 -1.93 2.53
CA THR A 157 6.28 -2.03 3.55
C THR A 157 7.43 -1.09 3.23
N ALA A 158 7.87 -1.04 1.97
CA ALA A 158 8.88 -0.09 1.53
C ALA A 158 8.49 1.37 1.84
N MET A 159 7.25 1.76 1.55
CA MET A 159 6.75 3.11 1.81
C MET A 159 6.63 3.43 3.30
N ILE A 160 6.11 2.50 4.10
CA ILE A 160 5.94 2.70 5.54
C ILE A 160 7.31 2.77 6.23
N ASP A 161 8.30 1.97 5.79
CA ASP A 161 9.67 2.04 6.32
C ASP A 161 10.33 3.40 6.06
N GLN A 162 9.80 4.20 5.13
CA GLN A 162 10.28 5.58 4.90
C GLN A 162 9.70 6.60 5.89
N LEU A 163 8.64 6.27 6.64
CA LEU A 163 7.94 7.22 7.51
C LEU A 163 8.65 7.47 8.84
N GLY A 164 9.73 6.74 9.16
CA GLY A 164 10.43 6.87 10.43
C GLY A 164 11.85 6.33 10.40
N GLY A 165 12.63 6.69 11.42
CA GLY A 165 14.03 6.30 11.55
C GLY A 165 15.02 7.17 10.77
N SER A 166 16.30 7.05 11.14
CA SER A 166 17.39 7.81 10.51
C SER A 166 17.52 7.49 9.03
N LEU A 167 18.13 8.40 8.25
CA LEU A 167 18.42 8.16 6.83
C LEU A 167 19.22 6.86 6.62
N ARG A 168 20.18 6.57 7.52
CA ARG A 168 20.95 5.32 7.49
C ARG A 168 20.06 4.07 7.55
N ARG A 169 19.11 4.05 8.48
CA ARG A 169 18.16 2.94 8.65
C ARG A 169 17.30 2.76 7.41
N ARG A 170 16.76 3.86 6.87
CA ARG A 170 15.93 3.85 5.65
C ARG A 170 16.71 3.38 4.41
N LEU A 171 17.98 3.77 4.31
CA LEU A 171 18.90 3.33 3.27
C LEU A 171 19.21 1.84 3.39
N ALA A 172 19.59 1.37 4.58
CA ALA A 172 19.84 -0.05 4.86
C ALA A 172 18.61 -0.92 4.55
N ALA A 173 17.43 -0.54 5.04
CA ALA A 173 16.17 -1.21 4.76
C ALA A 173 15.85 -1.28 3.25
N THR A 174 16.18 -0.21 2.51
CA THR A 174 15.95 -0.14 1.07
C THR A 174 16.89 -1.07 0.30
N ILE A 175 18.18 -1.04 0.62
CA ILE A 175 19.17 -1.91 -0.02
C ILE A 175 18.88 -3.38 0.31
N ALA A 176 18.61 -3.71 1.58
CA ALA A 176 18.31 -5.07 2.00
C ALA A 176 17.08 -5.64 1.26
N ARG A 177 16.00 -4.84 1.15
CA ARG A 177 14.80 -5.23 0.40
C ARG A 177 15.10 -5.40 -1.10
N LEU A 178 15.81 -4.47 -1.72
CA LEU A 178 16.20 -4.61 -3.13
C LEU A 178 17.10 -5.83 -3.35
N ALA A 179 17.91 -6.21 -2.37
CA ALA A 179 18.75 -7.39 -2.43
C ALA A 179 17.97 -8.70 -2.27
N GLN A 180 16.97 -8.73 -1.39
CA GLN A 180 16.05 -9.87 -1.32
C GLN A 180 15.28 -10.10 -2.62
N VAL A 181 14.99 -9.05 -3.39
CA VAL A 181 14.18 -9.14 -4.61
C VAL A 181 15.04 -9.31 -5.87
N TYR A 182 16.18 -8.62 -5.95
CA TYR A 182 17.03 -8.53 -7.15
C TYR A 182 18.46 -9.01 -6.93
N GLY A 183 18.75 -9.61 -5.77
CA GLY A 183 20.03 -10.22 -5.47
C GLY A 183 20.25 -11.47 -6.30
N VAL A 184 21.50 -11.71 -6.66
CA VAL A 184 21.97 -12.97 -7.24
C VAL A 184 22.92 -13.60 -6.23
N ASP A 185 22.68 -14.87 -5.93
CA ASP A 185 23.46 -15.63 -4.95
C ASP A 185 24.90 -15.89 -5.44
N GLY A 186 25.83 -15.80 -4.49
CA GLY A 186 27.28 -15.98 -4.64
C GLY A 186 27.94 -16.01 -3.26
N ALA A 187 29.25 -15.74 -3.15
CA ALA A 187 29.92 -15.60 -1.84
C ALA A 187 29.45 -14.35 -1.05
N ALA A 188 28.93 -13.35 -1.75
CA ALA A 188 28.21 -12.19 -1.22
C ALA A 188 27.05 -11.87 -2.19
N MET A 189 25.92 -11.38 -1.67
CA MET A 189 24.74 -11.13 -2.49
C MET A 189 24.91 -9.84 -3.30
N THR A 190 24.97 -9.96 -4.63
CA THR A 190 25.14 -8.80 -5.52
C THR A 190 23.83 -8.43 -6.17
N LEU A 191 23.49 -7.14 -6.19
CA LEU A 191 22.30 -6.68 -6.91
C LEU A 191 22.48 -6.82 -8.42
N ARG A 192 21.58 -7.55 -9.10
CA ARG A 192 21.45 -7.53 -10.57
C ARG A 192 20.79 -6.24 -11.09
N LEU A 193 20.38 -5.38 -10.18
CA LEU A 193 19.83 -4.06 -10.45
C LEU A 193 20.95 -3.02 -10.47
N ARG A 194 21.08 -2.28 -11.58
CA ARG A 194 21.90 -1.07 -11.60
C ARG A 194 21.25 -0.01 -10.72
N LEU A 195 21.78 0.16 -9.52
CA LEU A 195 21.29 1.12 -8.55
C LEU A 195 22.30 2.26 -8.43
N SER A 196 22.01 3.40 -9.06
CA SER A 196 22.83 4.59 -8.90
C SER A 196 22.50 5.29 -7.57
N GLN A 197 23.44 6.12 -7.11
CA GLN A 197 23.21 6.99 -5.95
C GLN A 197 22.09 8.00 -6.21
N GLU A 198 21.86 8.38 -7.47
CA GLU A 198 20.76 9.24 -7.88
C GLU A 198 19.42 8.53 -7.75
N ASP A 199 19.35 7.25 -8.11
CA ASP A 199 18.16 6.43 -7.89
C ASP A 199 17.84 6.31 -6.40
N MET A 200 18.85 6.05 -5.56
CA MET A 200 18.65 6.00 -4.10
C MET A 200 18.24 7.35 -3.52
N ALA A 201 18.84 8.44 -3.99
CA ALA A 201 18.47 9.79 -3.58
C ALA A 201 17.01 10.10 -3.95
N GLY A 202 16.59 9.69 -5.15
CA GLY A 202 15.19 9.77 -5.59
C GLY A 202 14.27 8.90 -4.74
N LEU A 203 14.56 7.62 -4.54
CA LEU A 203 13.71 6.71 -3.75
C LEU A 203 13.58 7.14 -2.28
N LEU A 204 14.64 7.74 -1.71
CA LEU A 204 14.67 8.18 -0.31
C LEU A 204 14.34 9.66 -0.13
N GLN A 205 14.11 10.38 -1.23
CA GLN A 205 13.79 11.82 -1.27
C GLN A 205 14.80 12.68 -0.49
N VAL A 206 16.09 12.41 -0.67
CA VAL A 206 17.19 13.17 -0.05
C VAL A 206 18.22 13.58 -1.09
N SER A 207 19.17 14.44 -0.70
CA SER A 207 20.26 14.81 -1.61
C SER A 207 21.20 13.64 -1.85
N ARG A 208 21.78 13.59 -3.05
CA ARG A 208 22.86 12.65 -3.40
C ARG A 208 24.02 12.69 -2.41
N GLY A 209 24.38 13.89 -1.93
CA GLY A 209 25.43 14.05 -0.91
C GLY A 209 25.11 13.35 0.41
N ALA A 210 23.84 13.36 0.84
CA ALA A 210 23.41 12.66 2.05
C ALA A 210 23.49 11.13 1.87
N ILE A 211 23.05 10.62 0.71
CA ILE A 211 23.19 9.19 0.37
C ILE A 211 24.65 8.76 0.39
N ASN A 212 25.56 9.55 -0.20
CA ASN A 212 26.97 9.18 -0.27
C ASN A 212 27.61 9.07 1.12
N ARG A 213 27.23 9.96 2.05
CA ARG A 213 27.72 9.87 3.44
C ARG A 213 27.20 8.62 4.14
N GLU A 214 25.91 8.31 4.03
CA GLU A 214 25.35 7.12 4.70
C GLU A 214 25.80 5.81 4.04
N MET A 215 25.97 5.77 2.71
CA MET A 215 26.56 4.62 2.03
C MET A 215 27.96 4.30 2.58
N ARG A 216 28.84 5.31 2.68
CA ARG A 216 30.18 5.15 3.26
C ARG A 216 30.13 4.67 4.71
N ALA A 217 29.23 5.24 5.52
CA ALA A 217 29.07 4.80 6.89
C ALA A 217 28.61 3.33 7.01
N ILE A 218 27.77 2.84 6.09
CA ILE A 218 27.36 1.43 6.05
C ILE A 218 28.48 0.53 5.51
N GLU A 219 29.29 1.01 4.55
CA GLU A 219 30.49 0.33 4.07
C GLU A 219 31.57 0.19 5.16
N GLU A 220 31.78 1.22 5.97
CA GLU A 220 32.70 1.20 7.12
C GLU A 220 32.29 0.16 8.18
N LEU A 221 30.99 -0.12 8.31
CA LEU A 221 30.46 -1.22 9.13
C LEU A 221 30.65 -2.60 8.48
N GLY A 222 31.18 -2.67 7.25
CA GLY A 222 31.44 -3.91 6.53
C GLY A 222 30.19 -4.58 5.94
N LEU A 223 29.02 -3.94 6.00
CA LEU A 223 27.74 -4.56 5.63
C LEU A 223 27.50 -4.61 4.12
N LEU A 224 28.07 -3.66 3.38
CA LEU A 224 27.97 -3.60 1.92
C LEU A 224 29.24 -3.02 1.29
N ARG A 225 29.29 -3.07 -0.04
CA ARG A 225 30.25 -2.38 -0.88
C ARG A 225 29.52 -1.75 -2.07
N ALA A 226 29.68 -0.46 -2.29
CA ALA A 226 29.20 0.22 -3.48
C ALA A 226 30.34 0.37 -4.48
N ASP A 227 30.12 -0.16 -5.68
CA ASP A 227 30.94 0.09 -6.85
C ASP A 227 30.14 0.93 -7.86
N TYR A 228 30.74 1.31 -8.98
CA TYR A 228 30.06 2.17 -9.96
C TYR A 228 28.78 1.49 -10.50
N GLY A 229 27.62 2.00 -10.08
CA GLY A 229 26.30 1.53 -10.50
C GLY A 229 25.89 0.15 -9.96
N THR A 230 26.64 -0.42 -9.00
CA THR A 230 26.38 -1.74 -8.40
C THR A 230 26.55 -1.66 -6.89
N VAL A 231 25.70 -2.37 -6.14
CA VAL A 231 25.83 -2.54 -4.69
C VAL A 231 25.92 -4.02 -4.37
N THR A 232 26.96 -4.41 -3.63
CA THR A 232 27.17 -5.76 -3.14
C THR A 232 26.88 -5.80 -1.64
N VAL A 233 25.90 -6.60 -1.23
CA VAL A 233 25.55 -6.82 0.18
C VAL A 233 26.41 -7.95 0.72
N ARG A 234 27.24 -7.64 1.73
CA ARG A 234 28.16 -8.61 2.35
C ARG A 234 27.48 -9.39 3.48
N ASP A 235 26.66 -8.70 4.27
CA ASP A 235 25.91 -9.29 5.38
C ASP A 235 24.45 -8.80 5.33
N LEU A 236 23.60 -9.61 4.71
CA LEU A 236 22.17 -9.31 4.61
C LEU A 236 21.48 -9.31 5.98
N PRO A 237 21.67 -10.33 6.86
CA PRO A 237 21.09 -10.32 8.21
C PRO A 237 21.41 -9.04 9.00
N ALA A 238 22.67 -8.60 9.03
CA ALA A 238 23.06 -7.40 9.75
C ALA A 238 22.52 -6.12 9.08
N LEU A 239 22.45 -6.08 7.74
CA LEU A 239 21.83 -4.96 7.02
C LEU A 239 20.32 -4.86 7.29
N LEU A 240 19.62 -5.99 7.39
CA LEU A 240 18.21 -6.07 7.79
C LEU A 240 18.02 -5.57 9.22
N ALA A 241 18.88 -6.00 10.15
CA ALA A 241 18.87 -5.52 11.53
C ALA A 241 19.09 -4.00 11.63
N LEU A 242 20.05 -3.46 10.86
CA LEU A 242 20.28 -2.02 10.77
C LEU A 242 19.07 -1.26 10.18
N GLY A 243 18.37 -1.89 9.23
CA GLY A 243 17.10 -1.41 8.68
C GLY A 243 15.94 -1.45 9.69
N GLY A 244 16.10 -2.14 10.82
CA GLY A 244 15.03 -2.45 11.77
C GLY A 244 14.02 -3.47 11.22
N ILE A 245 14.40 -4.20 10.18
CA ILE A 245 13.65 -5.34 9.62
C ILE A 245 14.16 -6.59 10.35
N GLY A 246 13.77 -6.78 11.61
CA GLY A 246 14.17 -7.99 12.36
C GLY A 246 14.08 -7.90 13.88
N SER A 247 14.21 -6.70 14.45
CA SER A 247 14.00 -6.47 15.88
C SER A 247 12.52 -6.26 16.14
N ARG A 248 11.78 -7.37 16.21
CA ARG A 248 10.39 -7.32 16.69
C ARG A 248 10.45 -7.05 18.19
N PRO A 249 9.87 -5.95 18.71
CA PRO A 249 9.70 -5.83 20.14
C PRO A 249 8.88 -7.02 20.66
N ALA A 250 9.07 -7.36 21.94
CA ALA A 250 8.29 -8.40 22.59
C ALA A 250 6.80 -8.15 22.31
N PRO A 251 6.02 -9.20 21.94
CA PRO A 251 4.62 -9.03 21.64
C PRO A 251 3.93 -8.31 22.80
N PHE A 252 3.39 -7.13 22.50
CA PHE A 252 2.49 -6.39 23.37
C PHE A 252 1.37 -7.32 23.84
N GLU A 253 1.28 -7.75 25.10
CA GLU A 253 0.15 -8.58 25.56
C GLU A 253 -1.17 -7.87 25.26
N PRO A 254 -1.99 -8.40 24.32
CA PRO A 254 -3.28 -7.81 24.02
C PRO A 254 -4.27 -8.17 25.12
N GLU A 255 -5.19 -7.26 25.43
CA GLU A 255 -6.29 -7.58 26.34
C GLU A 255 -7.04 -8.81 25.82
N ASN A 256 -7.35 -9.74 26.73
CA ASN A 256 -8.23 -10.85 26.39
C ASN A 256 -9.58 -10.25 25.97
N PRO A 257 -10.13 -10.61 24.79
CA PRO A 257 -11.48 -10.20 24.47
C PRO A 257 -12.39 -10.66 25.62
N PRO A 258 -13.24 -9.78 26.18
CA PRO A 258 -14.09 -10.16 27.29
C PRO A 258 -14.90 -11.42 26.93
N GLY A 259 -15.03 -12.30 27.91
CA GLY A 259 -15.75 -13.57 27.77
C GLY A 259 -17.18 -13.36 27.28
N HIS A 260 -17.65 -14.37 26.55
CA HIS A 260 -18.96 -14.54 25.96
C HIS A 260 -20.12 -14.01 26.84
N ALA A 261 -20.59 -12.80 26.58
CA ALA A 261 -22.03 -12.58 26.64
C ALA A 261 -22.62 -13.30 25.40
N PRO A 262 -23.83 -13.90 25.48
CA PRO A 262 -24.49 -14.45 24.30
C PRO A 262 -24.43 -13.39 23.21
N ALA A 263 -23.74 -13.70 22.11
CA ALA A 263 -23.52 -12.73 21.06
C ALA A 263 -24.88 -12.15 20.66
N ASP A 264 -24.97 -10.83 20.51
CA ASP A 264 -26.01 -10.22 19.73
C ASP A 264 -25.79 -10.70 18.28
N VAL A 265 -26.16 -11.95 17.96
CA VAL A 265 -26.01 -12.55 16.63
C VAL A 265 -26.69 -11.65 15.60
N ALA A 266 -27.77 -10.97 16.00
CA ALA A 266 -28.40 -9.89 15.26
C ALA A 266 -27.44 -8.73 14.94
N LEU A 267 -26.72 -8.19 15.94
CA LEU A 267 -25.74 -7.12 15.76
C LEU A 267 -24.54 -7.57 14.90
N ILE A 268 -24.04 -8.78 15.11
CA ILE A 268 -22.95 -9.34 14.29
C ILE A 268 -23.43 -9.46 12.84
N ARG A 269 -24.58 -10.08 12.61
CA ARG A 269 -25.17 -10.25 11.28
C ARG A 269 -25.38 -8.91 10.58
N GLN A 270 -25.97 -7.94 11.28
CA GLN A 270 -26.16 -6.58 10.76
C GLN A 270 -24.81 -5.93 10.42
N GLY A 271 -23.83 -6.05 11.31
CA GLY A 271 -22.48 -5.54 11.11
C GLY A 271 -21.78 -6.13 9.89
N LEU A 272 -21.86 -7.44 9.69
CA LEU A 272 -21.28 -8.12 8.54
C LEU A 272 -21.97 -7.72 7.22
N ALA A 273 -23.29 -7.53 7.23
CA ALA A 273 -24.05 -7.11 6.06
C ALA A 273 -23.70 -5.67 5.59
N LEU A 274 -23.31 -4.78 6.50
CA LEU A 274 -22.96 -3.39 6.19
C LEU A 274 -21.55 -3.21 5.62
N VAL A 275 -20.73 -4.26 5.67
CA VAL A 275 -19.34 -4.20 5.22
C VAL A 275 -19.29 -4.31 3.69
N LYS A 276 -18.81 -3.26 3.02
CA LYS A 276 -18.66 -3.23 1.55
C LYS A 276 -17.94 -4.47 0.97
N ARG A 277 -16.99 -5.07 1.72
CA ARG A 277 -16.25 -6.29 1.30
C ARG A 277 -17.11 -7.56 1.27
N PHE A 278 -18.19 -7.61 2.04
CA PHE A 278 -19.12 -8.73 2.13
C PHE A 278 -20.46 -8.42 1.44
N ALA A 279 -20.67 -7.20 0.97
CA ALA A 279 -21.93 -6.75 0.37
C ALA A 279 -22.39 -7.60 -0.82
N ALA A 280 -21.46 -8.16 -1.60
CA ALA A 280 -21.77 -9.02 -2.75
C ALA A 280 -21.85 -10.51 -2.41
N TRP A 281 -21.71 -10.89 -1.14
CA TRP A 281 -21.80 -12.30 -0.72
C TRP A 281 -23.27 -12.70 -0.52
N PRO A 282 -23.66 -13.92 -0.93
CA PRO A 282 -24.99 -14.44 -0.63
C PRO A 282 -25.23 -14.46 0.88
N PRO A 283 -26.47 -14.19 1.36
CA PRO A 283 -26.79 -14.24 2.79
C PRO A 283 -26.35 -15.55 3.45
N ALA A 284 -26.55 -16.70 2.78
CA ALA A 284 -26.11 -18.00 3.26
C ALA A 284 -24.59 -18.11 3.51
N ALA A 285 -23.77 -17.42 2.71
CA ALA A 285 -22.32 -17.38 2.91
C ALA A 285 -21.95 -16.54 4.15
N ILE A 286 -22.69 -15.46 4.43
CA ILE A 286 -22.52 -14.65 5.64
C ILE A 286 -22.99 -15.40 6.89
N GLU A 287 -24.14 -16.09 6.82
CA GLU A 287 -24.63 -16.94 7.91
C GLU A 287 -23.60 -18.00 8.31
N ALA A 288 -22.92 -18.58 7.34
CA ALA A 288 -21.88 -19.57 7.58
C ALA A 288 -20.64 -19.02 8.32
N LEU A 289 -20.44 -17.69 8.37
CA LEU A 289 -19.36 -17.08 9.15
C LEU A 289 -19.72 -16.90 10.63
N LEU A 290 -21.02 -16.77 10.96
CA LEU A 290 -21.51 -16.45 12.31
C LEU A 290 -21.01 -17.41 13.40
N PRO A 291 -20.92 -18.74 13.18
CA PRO A 291 -20.42 -19.66 14.21
C PRO A 291 -18.97 -19.39 14.63
N SER A 292 -18.18 -18.75 13.75
CA SER A 292 -16.78 -18.40 14.03
C SER A 292 -16.61 -16.98 14.60
N ALA A 293 -17.69 -16.19 14.60
CA ALA A 293 -17.68 -14.78 14.94
C ALA A 293 -17.71 -14.54 16.46
N ARG A 294 -16.90 -13.60 16.93
CA ARG A 294 -16.88 -13.18 18.35
C ARG A 294 -16.95 -11.67 18.44
N LEU A 295 -17.81 -11.14 19.30
CA LEU A 295 -17.90 -9.71 19.56
C LEU A 295 -16.84 -9.30 20.59
N GLY A 296 -16.03 -8.29 20.27
CA GLY A 296 -15.07 -7.66 21.16
C GLY A 296 -15.48 -6.22 21.46
N ARG A 297 -15.40 -5.83 22.73
CA ARG A 297 -15.62 -4.45 23.20
C ARG A 297 -14.34 -3.99 23.89
N TYR A 298 -13.82 -2.85 23.47
CA TYR A 298 -12.51 -2.34 23.86
C TYR A 298 -12.64 -0.89 24.30
N ARG A 299 -11.98 -0.54 25.41
CA ARG A 299 -11.86 0.84 25.87
C ARG A 299 -10.78 1.57 25.08
N ARG A 300 -10.79 2.90 25.11
CA ARG A 300 -9.70 3.72 24.54
C ARG A 300 -8.33 3.25 25.05
N GLY A 301 -7.37 3.11 24.13
CA GLY A 301 -6.00 2.65 24.38
C GLY A 301 -5.87 1.14 24.53
N ALA A 302 -6.97 0.38 24.57
CA ALA A 302 -6.92 -1.06 24.66
C ALA A 302 -6.41 -1.67 23.35
N ARG A 303 -5.55 -2.67 23.48
CA ARG A 303 -4.99 -3.39 22.32
C ARG A 303 -5.91 -4.50 21.86
N VAL A 304 -6.06 -4.57 20.54
CA VAL A 304 -6.93 -5.53 19.90
C VAL A 304 -6.11 -6.69 19.36
N ARG A 305 -6.46 -7.90 19.81
CA ARG A 305 -5.82 -9.13 19.36
C ARG A 305 -6.20 -9.44 17.91
N ILE A 306 -5.21 -9.79 17.07
CA ILE A 306 -5.41 -10.08 15.64
C ILE A 306 -5.31 -11.56 15.27
N GLN A 307 -5.06 -12.43 16.25
CA GLN A 307 -4.90 -13.87 16.09
C GLN A 307 -5.55 -14.59 17.27
N ARG A 308 -6.04 -15.80 17.03
CA ARG A 308 -6.53 -16.71 18.07
C ARG A 308 -5.37 -17.27 18.89
N SER A 309 -5.69 -17.95 19.98
CA SER A 309 -4.69 -18.60 20.86
C SER A 309 -3.86 -19.66 20.15
N ASP A 310 -4.39 -20.29 19.09
CA ASP A 310 -3.69 -21.26 18.25
C ASP A 310 -2.86 -20.60 17.11
N GLY A 311 -2.76 -19.27 17.10
CA GLY A 311 -2.03 -18.52 16.08
C GLY A 311 -2.81 -18.26 14.79
N GLU A 312 -4.05 -18.75 14.68
CA GLU A 312 -4.88 -18.49 13.51
C GLU A 312 -5.17 -16.98 13.37
N PRO A 313 -4.97 -16.36 12.19
CA PRO A 313 -5.30 -14.96 11.99
C PRO A 313 -6.80 -14.70 12.00
N GLU A 314 -7.21 -13.55 12.54
CA GLU A 314 -8.59 -13.11 12.56
C GLU A 314 -8.79 -11.85 11.73
N ALA A 315 -9.88 -11.79 10.96
CA ALA A 315 -10.35 -10.53 10.39
C ALA A 315 -11.10 -9.75 11.47
N LEU A 316 -10.89 -8.43 11.52
CA LEU A 316 -11.55 -7.55 12.48
C LEU A 316 -12.52 -6.64 11.75
N VAL A 317 -13.81 -6.80 11.98
CA VAL A 317 -14.85 -5.94 11.42
C VAL A 317 -15.22 -4.87 12.42
N VAL A 318 -14.98 -3.60 12.10
CA VAL A 318 -15.30 -2.49 13.01
C VAL A 318 -16.79 -2.15 12.91
N LEU A 319 -17.51 -2.24 14.03
CA LEU A 319 -18.93 -1.92 14.12
C LEU A 319 -19.19 -0.50 14.63
N SER A 320 -18.44 -0.08 15.65
CA SER A 320 -18.46 1.29 16.20
C SER A 320 -17.09 1.65 16.75
N GLY A 321 -16.79 2.94 16.85
CA GLY A 321 -15.48 3.44 17.25
C GLY A 321 -14.42 3.29 16.16
N HIS A 322 -13.15 3.45 16.54
CA HIS A 322 -12.02 3.56 15.63
C HIS A 322 -10.86 2.65 16.03
N LEU A 323 -10.47 1.76 15.12
CA LEU A 323 -9.34 0.86 15.30
C LEU A 323 -8.10 1.41 14.59
N LEU A 324 -7.06 1.77 15.34
CA LEU A 324 -5.77 2.20 14.83
C LEU A 324 -4.86 1.01 14.54
N ALA A 325 -4.24 1.01 13.37
CA ALA A 325 -3.14 0.14 12.99
C ALA A 325 -1.84 0.92 12.87
N SER A 326 -0.78 0.40 13.49
CA SER A 326 0.53 1.04 13.59
C SER A 326 1.64 0.08 13.19
N ARG A 327 2.76 0.64 12.71
CA ARG A 327 4.05 -0.07 12.59
C ARG A 327 4.85 0.20 13.85
N VAL A 328 5.43 -0.84 14.44
CA VAL A 328 6.28 -0.69 15.62
C VAL A 328 7.74 -0.75 15.19
N HIS A 329 8.55 0.16 15.72
CA HIS A 329 9.97 0.29 15.43
C HIS A 329 10.80 -0.52 16.42
N ALA A 330 12.05 -0.81 16.05
CA ALA A 330 13.01 -1.55 16.87
C ALA A 330 13.28 -0.93 18.26
N ASP A 331 13.12 0.39 18.39
CA ASP A 331 13.27 1.14 19.65
C ASP A 331 12.00 1.13 20.51
N GLY A 332 10.94 0.44 20.08
CA GLY A 332 9.65 0.36 20.76
C GLY A 332 8.71 1.53 20.45
N SER A 333 9.17 2.58 19.76
CA SER A 333 8.28 3.61 19.23
C SER A 333 7.37 3.04 18.14
N TYR A 334 6.28 3.73 17.80
CA TYR A 334 5.39 3.28 16.74
C TYR A 334 4.91 4.43 15.86
N THR A 335 4.58 4.12 14.62
CA THR A 335 4.02 5.06 13.65
C THR A 335 2.59 4.64 13.30
N PRO A 336 1.59 5.47 13.61
CA PRO A 336 0.22 5.33 13.11
C PRO A 336 0.21 5.24 11.57
N VAL A 337 -0.36 4.17 11.03
CA VAL A 337 -0.43 3.96 9.57
C VAL A 337 -1.84 4.11 9.05
N PHE A 338 -2.83 3.49 9.69
CA PHE A 338 -4.19 3.42 9.17
C PHE A 338 -5.23 3.32 10.29
N VAL A 339 -6.41 3.91 10.10
CA VAL A 339 -7.54 3.75 11.02
C VAL A 339 -8.74 3.18 10.30
N PHE A 340 -9.25 2.12 10.89
CA PHE A 340 -10.43 1.43 10.45
C PHE A 340 -11.64 2.03 11.19
N ARG A 341 -12.49 2.69 10.41
CA ARG A 341 -13.80 3.23 10.80
C ARG A 341 -14.88 2.15 10.74
N PRO A 342 -16.08 2.40 11.30
CA PRO A 342 -17.23 1.50 11.17
C PRO A 342 -17.48 1.07 9.72
N GLY A 343 -17.78 -0.22 9.53
CA GLY A 343 -17.97 -0.84 8.21
C GLY A 343 -16.67 -1.22 7.47
N ARG A 344 -15.49 -0.98 8.07
CA ARG A 344 -14.20 -1.43 7.51
C ARG A 344 -13.73 -2.73 8.17
N VAL A 345 -12.92 -3.49 7.41
CA VAL A 345 -12.32 -4.75 7.88
C VAL A 345 -10.81 -4.62 7.93
N ALA A 346 -10.24 -4.81 9.12
CA ALA A 346 -8.81 -4.85 9.35
C ALA A 346 -8.25 -6.29 9.26
N ASN A 347 -6.93 -6.39 9.18
CA ASN A 347 -6.16 -7.63 9.17
C ASN A 347 -6.49 -8.65 8.04
N MET A 348 -7.31 -8.27 7.05
CA MET A 348 -7.66 -9.13 5.91
C MET A 348 -6.43 -9.59 5.10
N TYR A 349 -5.37 -8.77 5.06
CA TYR A 349 -4.10 -9.15 4.45
C TYR A 349 -3.50 -10.42 5.07
N LYS A 350 -3.43 -10.48 6.40
CA LYS A 350 -2.89 -11.64 7.13
C LYS A 350 -3.82 -12.85 7.01
N VAL A 351 -5.13 -12.63 6.88
CA VAL A 351 -6.11 -13.70 6.65
C VAL A 351 -5.91 -14.35 5.29
N LEU A 352 -5.67 -13.56 4.23
CA LEU A 352 -5.51 -14.08 2.87
C LEU A 352 -4.06 -14.53 2.57
N ASP A 353 -3.06 -13.85 3.14
CA ASP A 353 -1.63 -14.20 3.06
C ASP A 353 -1.06 -14.37 4.48
N SER A 354 -1.23 -15.59 5.01
CA SER A 354 -0.89 -15.94 6.40
C SER A 354 0.60 -15.86 6.71
N GLN A 355 1.47 -15.81 5.72
CA GLN A 355 2.92 -15.77 5.94
C GLN A 355 3.41 -14.39 6.41
N HIS A 356 2.64 -13.32 6.18
CA HIS A 356 3.15 -11.96 6.36
C HIS A 356 2.15 -11.01 7.03
N HIS A 357 2.67 -9.96 7.69
CA HIS A 357 1.88 -8.90 8.32
C HIS A 357 2.18 -7.54 7.65
N LEU A 358 1.17 -6.68 7.56
CA LEU A 358 1.32 -5.30 7.08
C LEU A 358 1.53 -4.31 8.24
N HIS A 359 0.90 -4.59 9.38
CA HIS A 359 0.92 -3.80 10.60
C HIS A 359 1.28 -4.68 11.79
N ASP A 360 1.91 -4.11 12.81
CA ASP A 360 2.41 -4.85 13.97
C ASP A 360 1.49 -4.71 15.19
N MET A 361 0.76 -3.60 15.28
CA MET A 361 -0.06 -3.26 16.44
C MET A 361 -1.42 -2.72 16.01
N TYR A 362 -2.44 -3.13 16.77
CA TYR A 362 -3.82 -2.68 16.63
C TYR A 362 -4.36 -2.20 17.99
N GLU A 363 -4.94 -1.01 18.03
CA GLU A 363 -5.37 -0.33 19.26
C GLU A 363 -6.70 0.42 19.06
N ALA A 364 -7.54 0.42 20.08
CA ALA A 364 -8.77 1.20 20.11
C ALA A 364 -8.48 2.68 20.40
N LEU A 365 -8.86 3.59 19.50
CA LEU A 365 -8.67 5.04 19.70
C LEU A 365 -9.71 5.67 20.61
N ASP A 366 -10.87 5.04 20.69
CA ASP A 366 -12.03 5.38 21.50
C ASP A 366 -12.73 4.09 21.91
N GLU A 367 -13.95 4.18 22.46
CA GLU A 367 -14.77 3.00 22.75
C GLU A 367 -15.07 2.25 21.44
N LEU A 368 -14.47 1.07 21.30
CA LEU A 368 -14.42 0.31 20.07
C LEU A 368 -15.23 -0.99 20.21
N VAL A 369 -16.06 -1.27 19.21
CA VAL A 369 -16.77 -2.55 19.06
C VAL A 369 -16.36 -3.20 17.75
N VAL A 370 -15.86 -4.43 17.82
CA VAL A 370 -15.36 -5.19 16.68
C VAL A 370 -15.93 -6.60 16.66
N VAL A 371 -16.15 -7.16 15.47
CA VAL A 371 -16.34 -8.60 15.27
C VAL A 371 -15.01 -9.22 14.88
N HIS A 372 -14.56 -10.19 15.66
CA HIS A 372 -13.47 -11.09 15.31
C HIS A 372 -14.03 -12.25 14.50
N LEU A 373 -13.51 -12.47 13.30
CA LEU A 373 -13.84 -13.59 12.43
C LEU A 373 -12.62 -14.48 12.24
N ALA A 374 -12.79 -15.80 12.39
CA ALA A 374 -11.74 -16.76 12.11
C ALA A 374 -11.34 -16.69 10.63
N GLY A 375 -10.05 -16.52 10.34
CA GLY A 375 -9.54 -16.44 8.98
C GLY A 375 -9.85 -17.69 8.17
N ARG A 376 -9.77 -18.87 8.79
CA ARG A 376 -10.10 -20.17 8.17
C ARG A 376 -11.54 -20.18 7.65
N ALA A 377 -12.50 -19.66 8.43
CA ALA A 377 -13.90 -19.64 8.03
C ALA A 377 -14.12 -18.78 6.77
N ILE A 378 -13.43 -17.65 6.66
CA ILE A 378 -13.48 -16.79 5.48
C ILE A 378 -12.88 -17.50 4.26
N VAL A 379 -11.68 -18.07 4.41
CA VAL A 379 -10.95 -18.74 3.31
C VAL A 379 -11.69 -19.98 2.83
N GLU A 380 -12.24 -20.79 3.73
CA GLU A 380 -13.05 -21.96 3.38
C GLU A 380 -14.29 -21.58 2.56
N ARG A 381 -14.96 -20.45 2.88
CA ARG A 381 -16.09 -19.97 2.07
C ARG A 381 -15.64 -19.51 0.68
N LEU A 382 -14.55 -18.75 0.62
CA LEU A 382 -13.95 -18.30 -0.65
C LEU A 382 -13.59 -19.49 -1.56
N ASP A 383 -13.03 -20.55 -0.99
CA ASP A 383 -12.60 -21.74 -1.72
C ASP A 383 -13.77 -22.66 -2.11
N ALA A 384 -14.81 -22.75 -1.27
CA ALA A 384 -16.01 -23.50 -1.59
C ALA A 384 -16.85 -22.86 -2.71
N GLN A 385 -16.78 -21.53 -2.87
CA GLN A 385 -17.52 -20.78 -3.88
C GLN A 385 -16.59 -19.81 -4.61
N PRO A 386 -15.92 -20.22 -5.70
CA PRO A 386 -14.97 -19.39 -6.42
C PRO A 386 -15.48 -18.01 -6.88
N ALA A 387 -16.80 -17.86 -7.10
CA ALA A 387 -17.42 -16.56 -7.37
C ALA A 387 -17.20 -15.53 -6.24
N LEU A 388 -17.00 -15.97 -5.00
CA LEU A 388 -16.69 -15.09 -3.88
C LEU A 388 -15.28 -14.50 -3.97
N TRP A 389 -14.32 -15.17 -4.63
CA TRP A 389 -13.02 -14.57 -4.93
C TRP A 389 -13.16 -13.37 -5.89
N ARG A 390 -14.00 -13.48 -6.92
CA ARG A 390 -14.35 -12.35 -7.81
C ARG A 390 -14.97 -11.18 -7.05
N ALA A 391 -15.83 -11.46 -6.07
CA ALA A 391 -16.45 -10.44 -5.24
C ALA A 391 -15.46 -9.80 -4.24
N MET A 392 -14.54 -10.58 -3.68
CA MET A 392 -13.58 -10.14 -2.66
C MET A 392 -12.38 -9.38 -3.23
N ALA A 393 -11.90 -9.77 -4.42
CA ALA A 393 -10.66 -9.25 -4.98
C ALA A 393 -10.67 -7.74 -5.24
N PRO A 394 -11.67 -7.14 -5.91
CA PRO A 394 -11.68 -5.70 -6.18
C PRO A 394 -11.61 -4.82 -4.92
N PRO A 395 -12.48 -4.97 -3.90
CA PRO A 395 -12.44 -4.09 -2.73
C PRO A 395 -11.18 -4.29 -1.88
N VAL A 396 -10.56 -5.48 -1.94
CA VAL A 396 -9.26 -5.71 -1.32
C VAL A 396 -8.18 -4.93 -2.08
N LEU A 397 -8.03 -5.14 -3.40
CA LEU A 397 -7.00 -4.52 -4.24
C LEU A 397 -7.12 -2.99 -4.32
N LEU A 398 -8.34 -2.45 -4.38
CA LEU A 398 -8.56 -1.00 -4.36
C LEU A 398 -8.25 -0.39 -2.99
N GLY A 399 -8.53 -1.11 -1.90
CA GLY A 399 -8.15 -0.68 -0.55
C GLY A 399 -6.63 -0.52 -0.40
N VAL A 400 -5.87 -1.42 -1.02
CA VAL A 400 -4.40 -1.32 -1.09
C VAL A 400 -3.93 -0.06 -1.80
N ARG A 401 -4.50 0.21 -2.99
CA ARG A 401 -4.20 1.41 -3.78
C ARG A 401 -4.53 2.67 -3.00
N ALA A 402 -5.62 2.69 -2.24
CA ALA A 402 -5.98 3.80 -1.38
C ALA A 402 -4.91 4.04 -0.30
N VAL A 403 -4.46 3.01 0.42
CA VAL A 403 -3.38 3.12 1.41
C VAL A 403 -2.08 3.60 0.74
N ALA A 404 -1.72 3.04 -0.40
CA ALA A 404 -0.53 3.44 -1.14
C ALA A 404 -0.61 4.93 -1.50
N ARG A 405 -1.71 5.39 -2.11
CA ARG A 405 -1.97 6.81 -2.46
C ARG A 405 -1.77 7.72 -1.24
N THR A 406 -2.42 7.36 -0.13
CA THR A 406 -2.32 8.06 1.13
C THR A 406 -0.85 8.21 1.54
N LEU A 407 -0.06 7.12 1.50
CA LEU A 407 1.37 7.17 1.76
C LEU A 407 2.18 8.02 0.76
N MET A 408 1.82 8.02 -0.53
CA MET A 408 2.55 8.78 -1.55
C MET A 408 2.43 10.30 -1.37
N ASP A 409 1.23 10.77 -1.02
CA ASP A 409 0.97 12.19 -0.81
C ASP A 409 1.84 12.74 0.34
N TYR A 410 2.33 11.89 1.25
CA TYR A 410 3.16 12.28 2.39
C TYR A 410 4.66 12.41 2.10
N GLN A 411 5.18 11.64 1.15
CA GLN A 411 6.62 11.60 0.88
C GLN A 411 7.09 12.76 0.00
N THR A 412 6.16 13.58 -0.48
CA THR A 412 6.42 14.54 -1.56
C THR A 412 5.95 15.94 -1.18
N GLY A 413 6.57 16.94 -1.80
CA GLY A 413 6.30 18.35 -1.50
C GLY A 413 7.21 18.94 -0.41
N SER A 414 7.05 20.24 -0.20
CA SER A 414 7.79 21.03 0.80
C SER A 414 7.50 20.53 2.22
N THR A 415 8.38 20.86 3.18
CA THR A 415 8.18 20.52 4.60
C THR A 415 6.81 20.94 5.11
N ARG A 416 6.28 22.10 4.66
CA ARG A 416 4.94 22.56 4.99
C ARG A 416 3.85 21.63 4.48
N GLN A 417 3.93 21.24 3.21
CA GLN A 417 2.94 20.36 2.58
C GLN A 417 2.95 18.99 3.28
N ARG A 418 4.13 18.45 3.57
CA ARG A 418 4.27 17.19 4.33
C ARG A 418 3.74 17.32 5.76
N LEU A 419 3.98 18.45 6.43
CA LEU A 419 3.44 18.74 7.77
C LEU A 419 1.91 18.81 7.75
N ALA A 420 1.33 19.58 6.84
CA ALA A 420 -0.12 19.69 6.67
C ALA A 420 -0.74 18.32 6.37
N ALA A 421 -0.15 17.54 5.46
CA ALA A 421 -0.61 16.21 5.13
C ALA A 421 -0.51 15.22 6.30
N THR A 422 0.55 15.31 7.12
CA THR A 422 0.74 14.47 8.32
C THR A 422 -0.27 14.80 9.40
N ILE A 423 -0.52 16.08 9.66
CA ILE A 423 -1.55 16.53 10.62
C ILE A 423 -2.95 16.14 10.12
N ALA A 424 -3.26 16.38 8.85
CA ALA A 424 -4.53 15.99 8.25
C ALA A 424 -4.74 14.46 8.30
N ARG A 425 -3.67 13.68 8.06
CA ARG A 425 -3.70 12.22 8.22
C ARG A 425 -4.06 11.87 9.64
N LEU A 426 -3.29 12.35 10.60
CA LEU A 426 -3.50 12.01 12.00
C LEU A 426 -4.93 12.42 12.38
N ALA A 427 -5.40 13.59 11.96
CA ALA A 427 -6.78 13.99 12.18
C ALA A 427 -7.83 13.00 11.61
N GLN A 428 -7.67 12.57 10.36
CA GLN A 428 -8.53 11.55 9.75
C GLN A 428 -8.42 10.19 10.46
N LEU A 429 -7.20 9.83 10.89
CA LEU A 429 -6.95 8.63 11.67
C LEU A 429 -7.71 8.72 13.00
N TYR A 430 -7.64 9.85 13.71
CA TYR A 430 -8.35 10.07 14.97
C TYR A 430 -9.84 10.47 14.80
N GLY A 431 -10.44 10.17 13.64
CA GLY A 431 -11.90 10.23 13.45
C GLY A 431 -12.47 11.56 12.97
N ALA A 432 -11.64 12.55 12.60
CA ALA A 432 -12.16 13.79 12.02
C ALA A 432 -12.66 13.58 10.58
N GLY A 433 -13.93 13.89 10.34
CA GLY A 433 -14.53 14.09 9.03
C GLY A 433 -14.50 15.55 8.60
N ASP A 434 -14.87 15.82 7.35
CA ASP A 434 -15.04 17.19 6.87
C ASP A 434 -16.24 17.82 7.58
N GLY A 435 -15.99 18.76 8.49
CA GLY A 435 -16.99 19.39 9.36
C GLY A 435 -16.99 18.92 10.82
N SER A 436 -16.10 18.01 11.22
CA SER A 436 -15.91 17.69 12.64
C SER A 436 -15.45 18.93 13.42
N PRO A 437 -15.90 19.10 14.69
CA PRO A 437 -15.38 20.15 15.57
C PRO A 437 -13.86 20.00 15.71
N SER A 438 -13.19 21.07 16.15
CA SER A 438 -11.73 21.10 16.24
C SER A 438 -11.18 19.87 16.94
N LEU A 439 -10.38 19.07 16.23
CA LEU A 439 -9.86 17.81 16.74
C LEU A 439 -8.50 18.05 17.40
N ARG A 440 -8.35 17.62 18.65
CA ARG A 440 -7.08 17.66 19.37
C ARG A 440 -6.28 16.38 19.15
N LEU A 441 -5.12 16.51 18.52
CA LEU A 441 -4.15 15.44 18.37
C LEU A 441 -3.12 15.51 19.50
N ALA A 442 -2.96 14.44 20.28
CA ALA A 442 -1.91 14.35 21.30
C ALA A 442 -0.56 14.05 20.64
N LEU A 443 0.01 15.06 19.99
CA LEU A 443 1.28 15.02 19.27
C LEU A 443 2.09 16.26 19.61
N SER A 444 3.32 16.06 20.06
CA SER A 444 4.27 17.15 20.23
C SER A 444 4.91 17.56 18.91
N GLN A 445 5.52 18.74 18.89
CA GLN A 445 6.32 19.20 17.76
C GLN A 445 7.59 18.34 17.58
N ASP A 446 8.07 17.68 18.64
CA ASP A 446 9.17 16.72 18.55
C ASP A 446 8.71 15.42 17.87
N ASP A 447 7.49 14.98 18.12
CA ASP A 447 6.88 13.83 17.42
C ASP A 447 6.72 14.14 15.93
N LEU A 448 6.20 15.32 15.60
CA LEU A 448 6.07 15.76 14.22
C LEU A 448 7.43 15.93 13.52
N ALA A 449 8.44 16.43 14.24
CA ALA A 449 9.81 16.55 13.71
C ALA A 449 10.40 15.17 13.40
N THR A 450 10.17 14.22 14.30
CA THR A 450 10.57 12.83 14.12
C THR A 450 9.83 12.18 12.96
N MET A 451 8.51 12.36 12.85
CA MET A 451 7.72 11.81 11.73
C MET A 451 8.12 12.39 10.37
N LEU A 452 8.46 13.67 10.32
CA LEU A 452 8.79 14.38 9.08
C LEU A 452 10.29 14.42 8.77
N GLN A 453 11.12 13.92 9.69
CA GLN A 453 12.57 13.88 9.58
C GLN A 453 13.18 15.26 9.27
N VAL A 454 12.68 16.28 9.96
CA VAL A 454 13.20 17.65 9.90
C VAL A 454 13.49 18.14 11.32
N SER A 455 14.24 19.23 11.46
CA SER A 455 14.52 19.76 12.79
C SER A 455 13.23 20.25 13.47
N ARG A 456 13.20 20.18 14.80
CA ARG A 456 12.14 20.81 15.61
C ARG A 456 11.96 22.29 15.24
N GLN A 457 13.06 22.99 14.92
CA GLN A 457 13.02 24.38 14.46
C GLN A 457 12.26 24.53 13.14
N SER A 458 12.45 23.62 12.18
CA SER A 458 11.68 23.61 10.93
C SER A 458 10.19 23.34 11.18
N ILE A 459 9.85 22.39 12.07
CA ILE A 459 8.45 22.16 12.45
C ILE A 459 7.83 23.38 13.10
N ASN A 460 8.49 23.97 14.10
CA ASN A 460 7.98 25.16 14.78
C ASN A 460 7.77 26.33 13.81
N ARG A 461 8.65 26.49 12.82
CA ARG A 461 8.50 27.49 11.76
C ARG A 461 7.25 27.25 10.92
N GLU A 462 7.05 26.03 10.42
CA GLU A 462 5.89 25.73 9.57
C GLU A 462 4.58 25.66 10.36
N MET A 463 4.59 25.19 11.62
CA MET A 463 3.44 25.23 12.53
C MET A 463 2.92 26.66 12.71
N ARG A 464 3.81 27.64 12.96
CA ARG A 464 3.42 29.05 13.05
C ARG A 464 2.75 29.58 11.78
N VAL A 465 3.13 29.06 10.61
CA VAL A 465 2.48 29.43 9.35
C VAL A 465 1.07 28.85 9.28
N LEU A 466 0.90 27.58 9.62
CA LEU A 466 -0.42 26.93 9.64
C LEU A 466 -1.35 27.54 10.70
N GLU A 467 -0.81 27.94 11.85
CA GLU A 467 -1.53 28.66 12.92
C GLU A 467 -1.99 30.04 12.47
N LYS A 468 -1.12 30.82 11.81
CA LYS A 468 -1.49 32.11 11.22
C LYS A 468 -2.59 32.00 10.17
N GLN A 469 -2.66 30.86 9.47
CA GLN A 469 -3.71 30.56 8.50
C GLN A 469 -5.00 30.03 9.16
N GLY A 470 -5.03 29.87 10.48
CA GLY A 470 -6.18 29.33 11.21
C GLY A 470 -6.45 27.84 10.91
N LEU A 471 -5.47 27.12 10.37
CA LEU A 471 -5.63 25.71 9.99
C LEU A 471 -5.48 24.78 11.19
N VAL A 472 -4.56 25.14 12.10
CA VAL A 472 -4.22 24.39 13.32
C VAL A 472 -3.98 25.35 14.49
N GLY A 473 -4.01 24.82 15.71
CA GLY A 473 -3.59 25.49 16.93
C GLY A 473 -2.51 24.67 17.63
N GLY A 474 -1.39 25.30 17.96
CA GLY A 474 -0.32 24.68 18.74
C GLY A 474 -0.64 24.70 20.23
N GLU A 475 -0.59 23.53 20.86
CA GLU A 475 -0.68 23.37 22.31
C GLU A 475 0.55 22.62 22.82
N TYR A 476 0.80 22.66 24.12
CA TYR A 476 1.88 21.87 24.71
C TYR A 476 1.55 20.38 24.60
N GLY A 477 2.36 19.63 23.83
CA GLY A 477 2.17 18.20 23.60
C GLY A 477 0.94 17.85 22.74
N ALA A 478 0.31 18.84 22.09
CA ALA A 478 -0.85 18.61 21.24
C ALA A 478 -0.95 19.59 20.06
N VAL A 479 -1.65 19.16 19.01
CA VAL A 479 -2.02 19.99 17.87
C VAL A 479 -3.53 19.93 17.68
N SER A 480 -4.18 21.08 17.79
CA SER A 480 -5.60 21.24 17.50
C SER A 480 -5.79 21.48 16.00
N VAL A 481 -6.72 20.76 15.38
CA VAL A 481 -6.98 20.82 13.95
C VAL A 481 -8.29 21.55 13.73
N HIS A 482 -8.24 22.73 13.12
CA HIS A 482 -9.41 23.59 12.93
C HIS A 482 -10.02 23.46 11.54
N GLN A 483 -9.20 23.28 10.50
CA GLN A 483 -9.66 23.18 9.12
C GLN A 483 -9.02 21.98 8.40
N LEU A 484 -9.62 20.80 8.60
CA LEU A 484 -9.13 19.57 8.00
C LEU A 484 -9.08 19.65 6.46
N ALA A 485 -10.16 20.11 5.82
CA ALA A 485 -10.24 20.18 4.36
C ALA A 485 -9.13 21.06 3.74
N ALA A 486 -8.83 22.20 4.37
CA ALA A 486 -7.77 23.09 3.90
C ALA A 486 -6.36 22.51 4.13
N LEU A 487 -6.13 21.78 5.24
CA LEU A 487 -4.88 21.03 5.44
C LEU A 487 -4.70 19.92 4.40
N ARG A 488 -5.79 19.24 4.01
CA ARG A 488 -5.78 18.23 2.94
C ARG A 488 -5.37 18.86 1.60
N GLN A 489 -6.01 19.95 1.21
CA GLN A 489 -5.68 20.68 -0.02
C GLN A 489 -4.23 21.17 -0.01
N LEU A 490 -3.78 21.77 1.10
CA LEU A 490 -2.39 22.23 1.23
C LEU A 490 -1.40 21.08 1.15
N GLY A 491 -1.75 19.91 1.71
CA GLY A 491 -0.99 18.67 1.60
C GLY A 491 -1.03 18.01 0.22
N GLY A 492 -1.74 18.58 -0.77
CA GLY A 492 -1.87 18.02 -2.12
C GLY A 492 -2.96 16.95 -2.26
N GLN A 493 -3.83 16.77 -1.27
CA GLN A 493 -5.00 15.89 -1.36
C GLN A 493 -6.16 16.64 -2.03
N VAL A 494 -6.50 16.26 -3.26
CA VAL A 494 -7.73 16.71 -3.93
C VAL A 494 -8.94 16.02 -3.29
N GLN A 495 -10.05 16.77 -3.21
CA GLN A 495 -11.30 16.42 -2.54
C GLN A 495 -11.87 15.09 -3.07
N GLU A 496 -12.21 14.16 -2.18
CA GLU A 496 -13.14 13.07 -2.53
C GLU A 496 -14.45 13.75 -2.91
N GLY A 497 -14.83 13.70 -4.20
CA GLY A 497 -16.15 14.11 -4.63
C GLY A 497 -17.18 13.41 -3.75
N ARG A 498 -18.12 14.19 -3.20
CA ARG A 498 -19.30 13.68 -2.48
C ARG A 498 -19.89 12.53 -3.30
N GLU A 499 -19.73 11.29 -2.83
CA GLU A 499 -20.55 10.18 -3.30
C GLU A 499 -22.02 10.60 -3.06
N GLY A 500 -22.80 10.62 -4.14
CA GLY A 500 -24.13 11.21 -4.29
C GLY A 500 -24.99 11.31 -3.03
N GLN A 501 -25.22 12.56 -2.61
CA GLN A 501 -26.32 12.94 -1.73
C GLN A 501 -27.32 13.87 -2.44
N ASP A 502 -27.27 13.94 -3.78
CA ASP A 502 -28.25 14.67 -4.59
C ASP A 502 -29.19 13.69 -5.26
N GLY A 503 -30.33 13.49 -4.61
CA GLY A 503 -31.41 12.66 -5.10
C GLY A 503 -32.61 12.57 -4.14
N GLN A 504 -32.85 13.59 -3.32
CA GLN A 504 -34.10 13.78 -2.56
C GLN A 504 -34.13 15.21 -2.01
N ASP A 505 -34.74 16.11 -2.77
CA ASP A 505 -35.73 17.08 -2.28
C ASP A 505 -35.96 18.14 -3.36
N ALA A 506 -36.90 17.80 -4.25
CA ALA A 506 -37.68 18.78 -4.98
C ALA A 506 -39.14 18.33 -4.89
N GLN A 507 -39.77 18.56 -3.75
CA GLN A 507 -41.20 18.84 -3.69
C GLN A 507 -41.42 20.02 -2.72
N PRO A 508 -42.37 20.91 -3.06
CA PRO A 508 -42.48 22.24 -2.47
C PRO A 508 -42.81 22.25 -0.98
#